data_AF-A0A1B6L3G4-F1
#
_entry.id   AF-A0A1B6L3G4-F1
#
_cell.length_a   1.000
_cell.length_b   1.000
_cell.length_c   1.000
_cell.angle_alpha   90.00
_cell.angle_beta   90.00
_cell.angle_gamma   90.00
#
_symmetry.space_group_name_H-M   'P 1'
#
loop_
_entity.id
_entity.type
_entity.pdbx_description
1 polymer ?
#
loop_
_entity_poly.entity_id
_entity_poly.type
_entity_poly.pdbx_seq_one_letter_code
_entity_poly.pdbx_strand_id
1 'polypeptide(L)'
;MVEKLTVLKRKAEESISEELQVGMVCKRRLDHLKEHSTSGAAWRRRRLDRMLVEYFLRRGYYNAAQRLAHTSDLGDLTNIDIFMVSREVENSLTKRETSKCLAWCHDNRSKLRKLKSSLEFNLRIQEFVELVRSDRRMDAVRHARKHLSTFESEQLLEIQHCMALLAFPANTELSPYKEMLDENRWDRLV
;
A
#
# COMPACT_ATOMS: atom_id res chain seq x y z
N MET A 1 14.69 33.87 4.11
CA MET A 1 14.91 33.24 5.44
C MET A 1 13.59 33.12 6.22
N VAL A 2 12.79 34.20 6.28
CA VAL A 2 11.46 34.22 6.91
C VAL A 2 10.49 33.18 6.31
N GLU A 3 10.40 33.05 4.98
CA GLU A 3 9.52 32.05 4.34
C GLU A 3 9.83 30.61 4.76
N LYS A 4 11.11 30.24 4.82
CA LYS A 4 11.52 28.91 5.30
C LYS A 4 11.10 28.66 6.75
N LEU A 5 11.20 29.67 7.62
CA LEU A 5 10.73 29.59 9.00
C LEU A 5 9.21 29.44 9.09
N THR A 6 8.45 30.15 8.25
CA THR A 6 6.98 30.00 8.23
C THR A 6 6.54 28.61 7.77
N VAL A 7 7.22 28.03 6.77
CA VAL A 7 6.95 26.65 6.31
C VAL A 7 7.27 25.64 7.41
N LEU A 8 8.41 25.82 8.11
CA LEU A 8 8.78 24.94 9.22
C LEU A 8 7.79 25.05 10.38
N LYS A 9 7.35 26.26 10.73
CA LYS A 9 6.33 26.48 11.76
C LYS A 9 5.03 25.75 11.42
N ARG A 10 4.52 25.92 10.19
CA ARG A 10 3.29 25.24 9.74
C ARG A 10 3.43 23.71 9.81
N LYS A 11 4.54 23.16 9.33
CA LYS A 11 4.81 21.71 9.39
C LYS A 11 4.90 21.20 10.83
N ALA A 12 5.47 21.97 11.74
CA ALA A 12 5.53 21.61 13.15
C ALA A 12 4.13 21.61 13.79
N GLU A 13 3.30 22.61 13.47
CA GLU A 13 1.90 22.67 13.94
C GLU A 13 1.06 21.50 13.40
N GLU A 14 1.21 21.15 12.11
CA GLU A 14 0.59 19.97 11.49
C GLU A 14 1.02 18.69 12.21
N SER A 15 2.33 18.50 12.42
CA SER A 15 2.88 17.32 13.12
C SER A 15 2.36 17.20 14.56
N ILE A 16 2.30 18.31 15.30
CA ILE A 16 1.78 18.32 16.68
C ILE A 16 0.29 17.95 16.68
N SER A 17 -0.49 18.48 15.74
CA SER A 17 -1.92 18.18 15.63
C SER A 17 -2.16 16.69 15.32
N GLU A 18 -1.37 16.11 14.42
CA GLU A 18 -1.44 14.68 14.09
C GLU A 18 -1.11 13.81 15.31
N GLU A 19 -0.04 14.13 16.04
CA GLU A 19 0.34 13.39 17.26
C GLU A 19 -0.74 13.47 18.34
N LEU A 20 -1.31 14.66 18.56
CA LEU A 20 -2.41 14.85 19.50
C LEU A 20 -3.63 14.01 19.12
N GLN A 21 -4.00 13.99 17.84
CA GLN A 21 -5.13 13.20 17.36
C GLN A 21 -4.90 11.70 17.59
N VAL A 22 -3.71 11.20 17.28
CA VAL A 22 -3.34 9.79 17.55
C VAL A 22 -3.39 9.50 19.05
N GLY A 23 -2.89 10.41 19.89
CA GLY A 23 -2.97 10.31 21.35
C GLY A 23 -4.42 10.24 21.87
N MET A 24 -5.32 11.05 21.32
CA MET A 24 -6.74 11.03 21.66
C MET A 24 -7.41 9.71 21.28
N VAL A 25 -7.11 9.18 20.08
CA VAL A 25 -7.62 7.87 19.63
C VAL A 25 -7.13 6.76 20.58
N CYS A 26 -5.86 6.75 20.95
CA CYS A 26 -5.30 5.81 21.93
C CYS A 26 -6.02 5.90 23.28
N LYS A 27 -6.28 7.12 23.76
CA LYS A 27 -7.04 7.35 25.00
C LYS A 27 -8.46 6.77 24.91
N ARG A 28 -9.21 7.07 23.84
CA ARG A 28 -10.58 6.53 23.62
C ARG A 28 -10.58 5.01 23.61
N ARG A 29 -9.59 4.39 22.95
CA ARG A 29 -9.43 2.92 22.93
C ARG A 29 -9.16 2.35 24.33
N LEU A 30 -8.31 3.01 25.12
CA LEU A 30 -8.02 2.59 26.50
C LEU A 30 -9.25 2.72 27.41
N ASP A 31 -9.99 3.82 27.29
CA ASP A 31 -11.20 4.03 28.09
C ASP A 31 -12.27 3.00 27.74
N HIS A 32 -12.46 2.69 26.46
CA HIS A 32 -13.34 1.60 26.04
C HIS A 32 -12.93 0.23 26.61
N LEU A 33 -11.64 -0.06 26.76
CA LEU A 33 -11.18 -1.31 27.39
C LEU A 33 -11.52 -1.36 28.88
N LYS A 34 -11.50 -0.22 29.59
CA LYS A 34 -11.85 -0.13 31.01
C LYS A 34 -13.35 -0.33 31.26
N GLU A 35 -14.21 0.05 30.30
CA GLU A 35 -15.67 -0.13 30.38
C GLU A 35 -16.12 -1.59 30.45
N HIS A 36 -15.22 -2.55 30.19
CA HIS A 36 -15.52 -3.98 30.24
C HIS A 36 -16.09 -4.43 31.59
N SER A 37 -15.61 -3.85 32.70
CA SER A 37 -16.02 -4.21 34.05
C SER A 37 -17.39 -3.64 34.45
N THR A 38 -17.88 -2.59 33.79
CA THR A 38 -19.08 -1.86 34.20
C THR A 38 -20.28 -2.06 33.27
N SER A 39 -20.06 -2.37 31.99
CA SER A 39 -21.11 -2.33 30.95
C SER A 39 -21.24 -3.63 30.16
N GLY A 40 -21.29 -4.78 30.85
CA GLY A 40 -21.09 -6.12 30.26
C GLY A 40 -21.81 -6.43 28.94
N ALA A 41 -23.13 -6.20 28.83
CA ALA A 41 -23.87 -6.52 27.61
C ALA A 41 -23.61 -5.53 26.45
N ALA A 42 -23.68 -4.22 26.72
CA ALA A 42 -23.43 -3.18 25.73
C ALA A 42 -21.98 -3.20 25.23
N TRP A 43 -21.01 -3.42 26.13
CA TRP A 43 -19.60 -3.57 25.79
C TRP A 43 -19.36 -4.78 24.89
N ARG A 44 -19.98 -5.93 25.19
CA ARG A 44 -19.89 -7.13 24.32
C ARG A 44 -20.44 -6.85 22.92
N ARG A 45 -21.53 -6.10 22.81
CA ARG A 45 -22.10 -5.72 21.51
C ARG A 45 -21.15 -4.80 20.73
N ARG A 46 -20.63 -3.75 21.36
CA ARG A 46 -19.63 -2.85 20.73
C ARG A 46 -18.37 -3.61 20.28
N ARG A 47 -17.88 -4.54 21.10
CA ARG A 47 -16.74 -5.40 20.74
C ARG A 47 -17.05 -6.26 19.50
N LEU A 48 -18.24 -6.85 19.43
CA LEU A 48 -18.66 -7.65 18.28
C LEU A 48 -18.74 -6.80 17.01
N ASP A 49 -19.39 -5.64 17.08
CA ASP A 49 -19.51 -4.72 15.94
C ASP A 49 -18.12 -4.30 15.45
N ARG A 50 -17.17 -4.01 16.35
CA ARG A 50 -15.76 -3.73 15.99
C ARG A 50 -15.09 -4.89 15.26
N MET A 51 -15.28 -6.13 15.74
CA MET A 51 -14.73 -7.33 15.09
C MET A 51 -15.34 -7.53 13.68
N LEU A 52 -16.62 -7.24 13.52
CA LEU A 52 -17.31 -7.30 12.22
C LEU A 52 -16.78 -6.22 11.26
N VAL A 53 -16.55 -4.99 11.74
CA VAL A 53 -15.92 -3.94 10.93
C VAL A 53 -14.56 -4.41 10.43
N GLU A 54 -13.70 -4.94 11.31
CA GLU A 54 -12.38 -5.43 10.91
C GLU A 54 -12.46 -6.59 9.91
N TYR A 55 -13.39 -7.53 10.11
CA TYR A 55 -13.65 -8.60 9.16
C TYR A 55 -14.07 -8.06 7.79
N PHE A 56 -15.02 -7.11 7.76
CA PHE A 56 -15.47 -6.48 6.51
C PHE A 56 -14.33 -5.78 5.79
N LEU A 57 -13.46 -5.05 6.51
CA LEU A 57 -12.30 -4.40 5.91
C LEU A 57 -11.34 -5.42 5.28
N ARG A 58 -11.01 -6.51 5.99
CA ARG A 58 -10.12 -7.58 5.48
C ARG A 58 -10.71 -8.37 4.30
N ARG A 59 -12.03 -8.36 4.13
CA ARG A 59 -12.73 -9.02 3.02
C ARG A 59 -13.05 -8.08 1.86
N GLY A 60 -12.65 -6.81 1.94
CA GLY A 60 -12.94 -5.80 0.91
C GLY A 60 -14.37 -5.22 0.96
N TYR A 61 -15.15 -5.51 2.01
CA TYR A 61 -16.51 -4.98 2.20
C TYR A 61 -16.51 -3.58 2.84
N TYR A 62 -15.73 -2.65 2.28
CA TYR A 62 -15.47 -1.33 2.87
C TYR A 62 -16.74 -0.51 3.15
N ASN A 63 -17.73 -0.56 2.25
CA ASN A 63 -18.99 0.19 2.43
C ASN A 63 -19.79 -0.33 3.64
N ALA A 64 -19.78 -1.65 3.86
CA ALA A 64 -20.44 -2.25 5.04
C ALA A 64 -19.68 -1.92 6.32
N ALA A 65 -18.34 -1.98 6.28
CA ALA A 65 -17.47 -1.57 7.38
C ALA A 65 -17.73 -0.12 7.81
N GLN A 66 -17.74 0.82 6.85
CA GLN A 66 -18.00 2.24 7.12
C GLN A 66 -19.38 2.47 7.71
N ARG A 67 -20.43 1.85 7.15
CA ARG A 67 -21.80 1.99 7.68
C ARG A 67 -21.94 1.45 9.10
N LEU A 68 -21.36 0.28 9.39
CA LEU A 68 -21.41 -0.30 10.73
C LEU A 68 -20.63 0.56 11.73
N ALA A 69 -19.44 1.02 11.37
CA ALA A 69 -18.65 1.86 12.25
C ALA A 69 -19.32 3.22 12.53
N HIS A 70 -19.97 3.82 11.54
CA HIS A 70 -20.73 5.06 11.75
C HIS A 70 -21.96 4.83 12.64
N THR A 71 -22.73 3.77 12.37
CA THR A 71 -23.97 3.50 13.11
C THR A 71 -23.72 3.11 14.57
N SER A 72 -22.62 2.40 14.84
CA SER A 72 -22.24 1.96 16.19
C SER A 72 -21.25 2.90 16.90
N ASP A 73 -20.92 4.05 16.30
CA ASP A 73 -19.94 5.02 16.82
C ASP A 73 -18.59 4.36 17.17
N LEU A 74 -17.99 3.68 16.19
CA LEU A 74 -16.76 2.91 16.32
C LEU A 74 -15.59 3.47 15.52
N GLY A 75 -15.71 4.69 14.98
CA GLY A 75 -14.68 5.31 14.13
C GLY A 75 -13.29 5.20 14.77
N ASP A 76 -13.12 5.75 15.97
CA ASP A 76 -11.85 5.72 16.70
C ASP A 76 -11.41 4.34 17.19
N LEU A 77 -12.34 3.40 17.27
CA LEU A 77 -12.08 2.03 17.74
C LEU A 77 -11.66 1.09 16.58
N THR A 78 -11.70 1.58 15.34
CA THR A 78 -11.43 0.79 14.15
C THR A 78 -10.24 1.37 13.39
N ASN A 79 -9.76 0.63 12.38
CA ASN A 79 -8.63 1.05 11.55
C ASN A 79 -9.09 1.40 10.12
N ILE A 80 -10.31 1.92 9.96
CA ILE A 80 -10.92 2.18 8.65
C ILE A 80 -9.98 3.00 7.77
N ASP A 81 -9.43 4.10 8.29
CA ASP A 81 -8.59 5.00 7.50
C ASP A 81 -7.35 4.29 6.95
N ILE A 82 -6.74 3.39 7.72
CA ILE A 82 -5.59 2.58 7.28
C ILE A 82 -5.98 1.66 6.12
N PHE A 83 -7.13 0.99 6.22
CA PHE A 83 -7.63 0.13 5.15
C PHE A 83 -8.08 0.91 3.92
N MET A 84 -8.54 2.15 4.07
CA MET A 84 -8.89 3.02 2.95
C MET A 84 -7.65 3.45 2.14
N VAL A 85 -6.51 3.68 2.81
CA VAL A 85 -5.23 3.89 2.12
C VAL A 85 -4.82 2.65 1.33
N SER A 86 -4.92 1.45 1.92
CA SER A 86 -4.65 0.18 1.22
C SER A 86 -5.55 0.02 -0.01
N ARG A 87 -6.86 0.24 0.16
CA ARG A 87 -7.86 0.18 -0.91
C ARG A 87 -7.55 1.14 -2.05
N GLU A 88 -7.10 2.36 -1.74
CA GLU A 88 -6.73 3.33 -2.78
C GLU A 88 -5.53 2.84 -3.60
N VAL A 89 -4.53 2.26 -2.93
CA VAL A 89 -3.36 1.65 -3.59
C VAL A 89 -3.79 0.46 -4.45
N GLU A 90 -4.59 -0.46 -3.93
CA GLU A 90 -5.12 -1.62 -4.65
C GLU A 90 -5.94 -1.20 -5.89
N ASN A 91 -6.81 -0.20 -5.75
CA ASN A 91 -7.58 0.35 -6.87
C ASN A 91 -6.69 0.99 -7.94
N SER A 92 -5.62 1.66 -7.55
CA SER A 92 -4.62 2.24 -8.46
C SER A 92 -3.94 1.14 -9.27
N LEU A 93 -3.52 0.06 -8.61
CA LEU A 93 -2.87 -1.07 -9.26
C LEU A 93 -3.81 -1.81 -10.20
N THR A 94 -5.08 -1.99 -9.81
CA THR A 94 -6.13 -2.56 -10.68
C THR A 94 -6.33 -1.72 -11.95
N LYS A 95 -6.15 -0.39 -11.86
CA LYS A 95 -6.18 0.54 -13.00
C LYS A 95 -4.86 0.62 -13.77
N ARG A 96 -3.88 -0.24 -13.45
CA ARG A 96 -2.53 -0.27 -14.05
C ARG A 96 -1.69 0.98 -13.75
N GLU A 97 -1.95 1.62 -12.60
CA GLU A 97 -1.23 2.81 -12.15
C GLU A 97 -0.34 2.47 -10.93
N THR A 98 0.99 2.51 -11.11
CA THR A 98 1.97 2.19 -10.05
C THR A 98 2.28 3.36 -9.12
N SER A 99 1.99 4.60 -9.53
CA SER A 99 2.51 5.80 -8.88
C SER A 99 2.12 5.93 -7.41
N LYS A 100 0.86 5.62 -7.07
CA LYS A 100 0.38 5.67 -5.67
C LYS A 100 1.04 4.59 -4.80
N CYS A 101 1.17 3.38 -5.33
CA CYS A 101 1.82 2.28 -4.60
C CYS A 101 3.32 2.56 -4.36
N LEU A 102 4.01 3.13 -5.35
CA LEU A 102 5.40 3.53 -5.23
C LEU A 102 5.61 4.68 -4.23
N ALA A 103 4.72 5.67 -4.21
CA ALA A 103 4.73 6.71 -3.19
C ALA A 103 4.55 6.11 -1.79
N TRP A 104 3.59 5.19 -1.63
CA TRP A 104 3.40 4.46 -0.37
C TRP A 104 4.63 3.64 0.03
N CYS A 105 5.30 2.99 -0.94
CA CYS A 105 6.55 2.26 -0.69
C CYS A 105 7.67 3.18 -0.20
N HIS A 106 7.79 4.36 -0.81
CA HIS A 106 8.76 5.37 -0.39
C HIS A 106 8.54 5.80 1.07
N ASP A 107 7.29 6.12 1.42
CA ASP A 107 6.94 6.61 2.76
C ASP A 107 7.09 5.51 3.83
N ASN A 108 6.99 4.24 3.43
CA ASN A 108 7.12 3.08 4.32
C ASN A 108 8.44 2.32 4.16
N ARG A 109 9.43 2.86 3.45
CA ARG A 109 10.67 2.17 3.05
C ARG A 109 11.40 1.48 4.20
N SER A 110 11.51 2.16 5.34
CA SER A 110 12.18 1.61 6.53
C SER A 110 11.46 0.39 7.11
N LYS A 111 10.12 0.37 7.08
CA LYS A 111 9.30 -0.77 7.53
C LYS A 111 9.40 -1.91 6.52
N LEU A 112 9.26 -1.61 5.22
CA LEU A 112 9.36 -2.60 4.14
C LEU A 112 10.72 -3.32 4.13
N ARG A 113 11.80 -2.58 4.35
CA ARG A 113 13.14 -3.17 4.48
C ARG A 113 13.27 -4.13 5.66
N LYS A 114 12.69 -3.80 6.82
CA LYS A 114 12.68 -4.71 7.98
C LYS A 114 11.87 -5.99 7.72
N LEU A 115 10.80 -5.87 6.93
CA LEU A 115 9.98 -7.00 6.51
C LEU A 115 10.57 -7.78 5.33
N LYS A 116 11.70 -7.35 4.77
CA LYS A 116 12.27 -7.87 3.52
C LYS A 116 11.23 -7.96 2.39
N SER A 117 10.38 -6.93 2.28
CA SER A 117 9.30 -6.91 1.28
C SER A 117 9.86 -6.72 -0.14
N SER A 118 9.39 -7.55 -1.08
CA SER A 118 9.67 -7.45 -2.52
C SER A 118 8.70 -6.55 -3.28
N LEU A 119 7.79 -5.84 -2.59
CA LEU A 119 6.73 -5.06 -3.23
C LEU A 119 7.28 -3.99 -4.19
N GLU A 120 8.22 -3.15 -3.72
CA GLU A 120 8.81 -2.10 -4.57
C GLU A 120 9.51 -2.71 -5.78
N PHE A 121 10.23 -3.82 -5.60
CA PHE A 121 10.89 -4.54 -6.67
C PHE A 121 9.88 -5.01 -7.73
N ASN A 122 8.81 -5.69 -7.31
CA ASN A 122 7.77 -6.20 -8.21
C ASN A 122 7.11 -5.07 -9.02
N LEU A 123 6.87 -3.91 -8.40
CA LEU A 123 6.35 -2.72 -9.09
C LEU A 123 7.33 -2.20 -10.15
N ARG A 124 8.63 -2.16 -9.85
CA ARG A 124 9.65 -1.73 -10.82
C ARG A 124 9.76 -2.71 -11.98
N ILE A 125 9.66 -4.01 -11.72
CA ILE A 125 9.58 -5.01 -12.79
C ILE A 125 8.32 -4.77 -13.66
N GLN A 126 7.17 -4.48 -13.05
CA GLN A 126 5.95 -4.21 -13.83
C GLN A 126 6.12 -2.97 -14.71
N GLU A 127 6.64 -1.86 -14.19
CA GLU A 127 6.93 -0.65 -14.99
C GLU A 127 7.86 -0.96 -16.17
N PHE A 128 8.90 -1.78 -15.94
CA PHE A 128 9.81 -2.21 -17.00
C PHE A 128 9.05 -3.00 -18.09
N VAL A 129 8.22 -3.95 -17.69
CA VAL A 129 7.44 -4.76 -18.65
C VAL A 129 6.46 -3.90 -19.43
N GLU A 130 5.79 -2.92 -18.82
CA GLU A 130 4.91 -1.99 -19.54
C GLU A 130 5.67 -1.14 -20.58
N LEU A 131 6.92 -0.75 -20.28
CA LEU A 131 7.78 -0.05 -21.24
C LEU A 131 8.15 -0.94 -22.42
N VAL A 132 8.47 -2.22 -22.18
CA VAL A 132 8.75 -3.18 -23.26
C VAL A 132 7.50 -3.48 -24.07
N ARG A 133 6.33 -3.64 -23.44
CA ARG A 133 5.03 -3.84 -24.11
C ARG A 133 4.67 -2.67 -25.02
N SER A 134 5.05 -1.45 -24.63
CA SER A 134 4.85 -0.23 -25.42
C SER A 134 5.95 0.02 -26.48
N ASP A 135 6.82 -0.95 -26.74
CA ASP A 135 7.99 -0.88 -27.62
C ASP A 135 9.01 0.24 -27.25
N ARG A 136 8.95 0.76 -26.02
CA ARG A 136 9.86 1.79 -25.48
C ARG A 136 11.10 1.15 -24.85
N ARG A 137 11.79 0.29 -25.60
CA ARG A 137 12.90 -0.55 -25.09
C ARG A 137 14.06 0.25 -24.49
N MET A 138 14.42 1.38 -25.10
CA MET A 138 15.49 2.24 -24.56
C MET A 138 15.09 2.86 -23.21
N ASP A 139 13.80 3.15 -23.02
CA ASP A 139 13.30 3.65 -21.74
C ASP A 139 13.30 2.55 -20.68
N ALA A 140 12.95 1.32 -21.06
CA ALA A 140 13.03 0.15 -20.19
C ALA A 140 14.47 -0.07 -19.69
N VAL A 141 15.48 0.04 -20.58
CA VAL A 141 16.90 -0.06 -20.18
C VAL A 141 17.30 1.06 -19.21
N ARG A 142 16.88 2.30 -19.46
CA ARG A 142 17.16 3.43 -18.56
C ARG A 142 16.50 3.23 -17.19
N HIS A 143 15.27 2.76 -17.18
CA HIS A 143 14.52 2.42 -15.96
C HIS A 143 15.23 1.33 -15.17
N ALA A 144 15.60 0.22 -15.82
CA ALA A 144 16.32 -0.89 -15.19
C ALA A 144 17.63 -0.43 -14.54
N ARG A 145 18.44 0.38 -15.24
CA ARG A 145 19.69 0.91 -14.67
C ARG A 145 19.47 1.78 -13.43
N LYS A 146 18.40 2.57 -13.43
CA LYS A 146 18.09 3.49 -12.33
C LYS A 146 17.51 2.78 -11.11
N HIS A 147 16.63 1.80 -11.33
CA HIS A 147 15.82 1.23 -10.27
C HIS A 147 16.22 -0.20 -9.92
N LEU A 148 16.76 -0.98 -10.86
CA LEU A 148 17.06 -2.40 -10.65
C LEU A 148 18.53 -2.70 -10.27
N SER A 149 19.39 -1.68 -10.30
CA SER A 149 20.85 -1.85 -10.09
C SER A 149 21.27 -2.09 -8.63
N THR A 150 20.39 -1.80 -7.67
CA THR A 150 20.69 -1.86 -6.23
C THR A 150 20.15 -3.10 -5.53
N PHE A 151 19.64 -4.09 -6.28
CA PHE A 151 18.95 -5.25 -5.73
C PHE A 151 19.90 -6.41 -5.41
N GLU A 152 19.43 -7.30 -4.54
CA GLU A 152 20.22 -8.40 -3.99
C GLU A 152 20.35 -9.58 -4.98
N SER A 153 21.29 -10.49 -4.70
CA SER A 153 21.58 -11.66 -5.54
C SER A 153 20.36 -12.57 -5.78
N GLU A 154 19.44 -12.65 -4.82
CA GLU A 154 18.19 -13.42 -4.94
C GLU A 154 17.28 -12.91 -6.07
N GLN A 155 17.38 -11.62 -6.42
CA GLN A 155 16.55 -10.97 -7.45
C GLN A 155 17.22 -10.98 -8.83
N LEU A 156 18.46 -11.48 -8.93
CA LEU A 156 19.25 -11.44 -10.17
C LEU A 156 18.59 -12.22 -11.30
N LEU A 157 17.99 -13.38 -11.00
CA LEU A 157 17.34 -14.22 -12.01
C LEU A 157 16.14 -13.50 -12.64
N GLU A 158 15.32 -12.82 -11.85
CA GLU A 158 14.19 -12.02 -12.36
C GLU A 158 14.68 -10.83 -13.17
N ILE A 159 15.76 -10.17 -12.76
CA ILE A 159 16.38 -9.10 -13.54
C ILE A 159 16.90 -9.64 -14.88
N GLN A 160 17.54 -10.81 -14.90
CA GLN A 160 18.00 -11.45 -16.14
C GLN A 160 16.85 -11.76 -17.08
N HIS A 161 15.75 -12.31 -16.57
CA HIS A 161 14.54 -12.55 -17.38
C HIS A 161 13.97 -11.24 -17.94
N CYS A 162 13.93 -10.17 -17.15
CA CYS A 162 13.51 -8.85 -17.63
C CYS A 162 14.42 -8.31 -18.72
N MET A 163 15.73 -8.41 -18.54
CA MET A 163 16.69 -7.95 -19.54
C MET A 163 16.61 -8.78 -20.83
N ALA A 164 16.39 -10.09 -20.72
CA ALA A 164 16.18 -10.96 -21.86
C ALA A 164 14.88 -10.62 -22.62
N LEU A 165 13.84 -10.13 -21.95
CA LEU A 165 12.59 -9.69 -22.56
C LEU A 165 12.80 -8.63 -23.66
N LEU A 166 13.87 -7.83 -23.57
CA LEU A 166 14.24 -6.82 -24.59
C LEU A 166 14.55 -7.45 -25.96
N ALA A 167 14.98 -8.71 -25.99
CA ALA A 167 15.31 -9.42 -27.22
C ALA A 167 14.07 -10.03 -27.91
N PHE A 168 12.93 -10.09 -27.22
CA PHE A 168 11.70 -10.69 -27.73
C PHE A 168 10.69 -9.63 -28.19
N PRO A 169 9.83 -9.95 -29.16
CA PRO A 169 8.71 -9.08 -29.51
C PRO A 169 7.63 -9.11 -28.42
N ALA A 170 6.81 -8.08 -28.34
CA ALA A 170 5.76 -7.95 -27.33
C ALA A 170 4.64 -9.01 -27.45
N ASN A 171 4.56 -9.72 -28.58
CA ASN A 171 3.64 -10.82 -28.85
C ASN A 171 4.32 -12.20 -28.82
N THR A 172 5.44 -12.33 -28.09
CA THR A 172 6.15 -13.61 -27.98
C THR A 172 5.28 -14.67 -27.30
N GLU A 173 5.25 -15.87 -27.88
CA GLU A 173 4.57 -17.04 -27.32
C GLU A 173 5.53 -17.92 -26.48
N LEU A 174 6.79 -17.51 -26.36
CA LEU A 174 7.83 -18.27 -25.67
C LEU A 174 7.73 -18.05 -24.15
N SER A 175 7.58 -19.14 -23.39
CA SER A 175 7.73 -19.11 -21.92
C SER A 175 9.22 -18.98 -21.56
N PRO A 176 9.59 -18.21 -20.51
CA PRO A 176 8.73 -17.53 -19.54
C PRO A 176 8.25 -16.12 -19.97
N TYR A 177 8.69 -15.63 -21.13
CA TYR A 177 8.47 -14.24 -21.56
C TYR A 177 7.01 -13.91 -21.88
N LYS A 178 6.25 -14.88 -22.38
CA LYS A 178 4.79 -14.79 -22.54
C LYS A 178 4.12 -14.48 -21.20
N GLU A 179 4.48 -15.22 -20.14
CA GLU A 179 3.93 -15.03 -18.80
C GLU A 179 4.36 -13.69 -18.19
N MET A 180 5.58 -13.22 -18.51
CA MET A 180 6.06 -11.90 -18.08
C MET A 180 5.26 -10.75 -18.71
N LEU A 181 4.75 -10.94 -19.93
CA LEU A 181 3.92 -9.98 -20.66
C LEU A 181 2.42 -10.18 -20.46
N ASP A 182 2.01 -11.17 -19.67
CA ASP A 182 0.60 -11.41 -19.36
C ASP A 182 0.01 -10.27 -18.50
N GLU A 183 -1.23 -9.88 -18.79
CA GLU A 183 -1.94 -8.86 -18.04
C GLU A 183 -2.30 -9.32 -16.62
N ASN A 184 -2.46 -10.64 -16.40
CA ASN A 184 -2.72 -11.26 -15.10
C ASN A 184 -1.61 -11.01 -14.06
N ARG A 185 -0.46 -10.46 -14.49
CA ARG A 185 0.58 -9.99 -13.56
C ARG A 185 0.13 -8.84 -12.68
N TRP A 186 -0.79 -7.99 -13.16
CA TRP A 186 -1.37 -6.92 -12.35
C TRP A 186 -2.15 -7.49 -11.15
N ASP A 187 -2.84 -8.62 -11.33
CA ASP A 187 -3.58 -9.28 -10.25
C ASP A 187 -2.65 -9.84 -9.17
N ARG A 188 -1.37 -10.11 -9.49
CA ARG A 188 -0.37 -10.55 -8.50
C ARG A 188 0.18 -9.39 -7.66
N LEU A 189 -0.07 -8.15 -8.06
CA LEU A 189 0.36 -6.94 -7.34
C LEU A 189 -0.70 -6.44 -6.35
N VAL A 190 -1.93 -6.94 -6.46
CA VAL A 190 -3.08 -6.59 -5.62
C VAL A 190 -3.25 -7.58 -4.48
#